data_AF-A0AA39II91-F1
#
_entry.id   AF-A0AA39II91-F1
#
_cell.length_a   1.000
_cell.length_b   1.000
_cell.length_c   1.000
_cell.angle_alpha   90.00
_cell.angle_beta   90.00
_cell.angle_gamma   90.00
#
_symmetry.space_group_name_H-M   'P 1'
#
loop_
_entity.id
_entity.type
_entity.pdbx_description
1 polymer ?
#
loop_
_entity_poly.entity_id
_entity_poly.type
_entity_poly.pdbx_seq_one_letter_code
_entity_poly.pdbx_strand_id
1 'polypeptide(L)' 'MKTFLTLLLLVSLASADCSGGTECSGGCCPYPQAVCCPSGNSCCPGGTTCYEAQGICVRQFEKIAFKTLVKTP' A
#
# COMPACT_ATOMS: atom_id res chain seq x y z
N MET A 1 -26.77 16.02 27.58
CA MET A 1 -25.84 15.00 28.15
C MET A 1 -25.64 13.80 27.21
N LYS A 2 -26.71 13.23 26.63
CA LYS A 2 -26.63 12.06 25.73
C LYS A 2 -25.99 12.33 24.35
N THR A 3 -26.00 13.59 23.90
CA THR A 3 -25.43 14.03 22.61
C THR A 3 -23.90 14.02 22.56
N PHE A 4 -23.22 14.18 23.69
CA PHE A 4 -21.75 14.10 23.78
C PHE A 4 -21.25 12.66 23.75
N LEU A 5 -21.99 11.74 24.37
CA LEU A 5 -21.65 10.31 24.41
C LEU A 5 -21.79 9.67 23.03
N THR A 6 -22.81 10.05 22.27
CA THR A 6 -22.92 9.64 20.86
C THR A 6 -21.76 10.21 20.05
N LEU A 7 -21.38 11.48 20.19
CA LEU A 7 -20.28 12.07 19.41
C LEU A 7 -18.92 11.36 19.61
N LEU A 8 -18.62 10.93 20.84
CA LEU A 8 -17.40 10.15 21.18
C LEU A 8 -17.41 8.73 20.58
N LEU A 9 -18.57 8.08 20.51
CA LEU A 9 -18.70 6.76 19.89
C LEU A 9 -18.54 6.82 18.36
N LEU A 10 -19.01 7.89 17.71
CA LEU A 10 -18.89 8.06 16.25
C LEU A 10 -17.43 8.30 15.83
N VAL A 11 -16.67 9.06 16.64
CA VAL A 11 -15.23 9.32 16.42
C VAL A 11 -14.39 8.03 16.49
N SER A 12 -14.89 6.99 17.15
CA SER A 12 -14.18 5.71 17.29
C SER A 12 -14.30 4.80 16.05
N LEU A 13 -15.21 5.11 15.11
CA LEU A 13 -15.46 4.29 13.91
C LEU A 13 -14.91 4.89 12.60
N ALA A 14 -14.33 6.09 12.65
CA ALA A 14 -14.06 6.88 11.45
C ALA A 14 -12.59 6.96 11.04
N SER A 15 -11.70 6.16 11.62
CA SER A 15 -10.35 6.06 11.09
C SER A 15 -10.23 4.81 10.21
N ALA A 16 -9.99 5.02 8.93
CA ALA A 16 -9.25 4.06 8.12
C ALA A 16 -7.81 3.98 8.65
N ASP A 17 -7.65 3.65 9.94
CA ASP A 17 -6.34 3.39 10.53
C ASP A 17 -5.97 2.00 10.06
N CYS A 18 -5.31 1.92 8.90
CA CYS A 18 -4.63 0.72 8.48
C CYS A 18 -3.81 0.25 9.68
N SER A 19 -4.18 -0.88 10.31
CA SER A 19 -3.84 -1.26 11.70
C SER A 19 -2.37 -1.65 11.91
N GLY A 20 -1.44 -0.84 11.39
CA GLY A 20 -0.03 -1.09 11.23
C GLY A 20 0.43 -1.15 9.76
N GLY A 21 -0.39 -0.71 8.79
CA GLY A 21 -0.06 -0.73 7.36
C GLY A 21 0.04 0.66 6.73
N THR A 22 0.53 0.73 5.49
CA THR A 22 0.54 1.97 4.70
C THR A 22 -0.81 2.15 4.01
N GLU A 23 -1.38 3.35 4.08
CA GLU A 23 -2.53 3.74 3.26
C GLU A 23 -2.04 4.34 1.95
N CYS A 24 -2.49 3.77 0.83
CA CYS A 24 -2.27 4.33 -0.50
C CYS A 24 -3.62 4.80 -1.06
N SER A 25 -3.63 5.50 -2.19
CA SER A 25 -4.88 5.94 -2.85
C SER A 25 -5.84 4.79 -3.18
N GLY A 26 -5.33 3.56 -3.34
CA GLY A 26 -6.12 2.34 -3.50
C GLY A 26 -6.70 1.75 -2.21
N GLY A 27 -6.40 2.32 -1.05
CA GLY A 27 -6.80 1.83 0.27
C GLY A 27 -5.63 1.27 1.10
N CYS A 28 -5.97 0.50 2.14
CA CYS A 28 -4.98 -0.07 3.05
C CYS A 28 -4.19 -1.22 2.43
N CYS A 29 -2.88 -1.19 2.67
CA CYS A 29 -2.00 -2.27 2.28
C CYS A 29 -1.99 -3.42 3.29
N PRO A 30 -1.96 -4.68 2.85
CA PRO A 30 -1.93 -5.83 3.75
C PRO A 30 -0.56 -6.04 4.42
N TYR A 31 0.48 -5.29 4.01
CA TYR A 31 1.83 -5.42 4.55
C TYR A 31 2.16 -4.26 5.49
N PRO A 32 2.75 -4.53 6.66
CA PRO A 32 3.01 -3.53 7.70
C PRO A 32 4.13 -2.52 7.37
N GLN A 33 4.79 -2.71 6.24
CA GLN A 33 5.89 -1.89 5.73
C GLN A 33 5.76 -1.70 4.23
N ALA A 34 4.52 -1.63 3.74
CA ALA A 34 4.26 -1.45 2.33
C ALA A 34 4.70 -0.05 1.87
N VAL A 35 5.14 0.06 0.63
CA VAL A 35 5.39 1.32 -0.06
C VAL A 35 4.36 1.49 -1.16
N CYS A 36 3.78 2.69 -1.28
CA CYS A 36 2.87 3.00 -2.36
C CYS A 36 3.64 3.10 -3.69
N CYS A 37 3.11 2.49 -4.73
CA CYS A 37 3.60 2.70 -6.09
C CYS A 37 3.33 4.15 -6.54
N PRO A 38 4.04 4.66 -7.57
CA PRO A 38 3.87 6.02 -8.06
C PRO A 38 2.43 6.35 -8.46
N SER A 39 1.67 5.39 -8.99
CA SER A 39 0.27 5.61 -9.34
C SER A 39 -0.65 5.66 -8.11
N GLY A 40 -0.18 5.30 -6.91
CA GLY A 40 -0.95 5.34 -5.65
C GLY A 40 -2.06 4.28 -5.53
N ASN A 41 -2.45 3.62 -6.62
CA ASN A 41 -3.53 2.62 -6.64
C ASN A 41 -3.09 1.24 -6.15
N SER A 42 -1.79 1.03 -5.96
CA SER A 42 -1.20 -0.25 -5.61
C SER A 42 -0.05 -0.07 -4.63
N CYS A 43 0.25 -1.12 -3.88
CA CYS A 43 1.37 -1.11 -2.96
C CYS A 43 2.17 -2.39 -2.96
N CYS A 44 3.44 -2.21 -2.63
CA CYS A 44 4.45 -3.25 -2.64
C CYS A 44 5.09 -3.40 -1.26
N PRO A 45 5.57 -4.59 -0.87
CA PRO A 45 6.32 -4.74 0.37
C PRO A 45 7.59 -3.86 0.36
N GLY A 46 8.02 -3.41 1.55
CA GLY A 46 9.21 -2.57 1.71
C GLY A 46 10.47 -3.20 1.12
N GLY A 47 11.33 -2.35 0.53
CA GLY A 47 12.57 -2.80 -0.11
C GLY A 47 12.37 -3.42 -1.51
N THR A 48 11.19 -3.26 -2.10
CA THR A 48 10.90 -3.67 -3.47
C THR A 48 10.70 -2.46 -4.39
N THR A 49 10.95 -2.65 -5.68
CA THR A 49 10.64 -1.67 -6.73
C THR A 49 9.32 -2.05 -7.36
N CYS A 50 8.40 -1.09 -7.47
CA CYS A 50 7.16 -1.28 -8.18
C CYS A 50 7.38 -1.15 -9.70
N TYR A 51 6.96 -2.17 -10.43
CA TYR A 51 6.96 -2.21 -11.89
C TYR A 51 5.51 -2.18 -12.37
N GLU A 52 4.96 -0.97 -12.47
CA GLU A 52 3.53 -0.75 -12.77
C GLU A 52 3.14 -1.27 -14.15
N ALA A 53 4.04 -1.22 -15.13
CA ALA A 53 3.82 -1.76 -16.46
C ALA A 53 3.48 -3.26 -16.47
N GLN A 54 3.89 -3.99 -15.43
CA GLN A 54 3.64 -5.43 -15.28
C GLN A 54 2.82 -5.77 -14.03
N GLY A 55 2.42 -4.77 -13.22
CA GLY A 55 1.63 -4.95 -12.01
C GLY A 55 2.32 -5.76 -10.90
N ILE A 56 3.64 -5.62 -10.76
CA ILE A 56 4.46 -6.49 -9.90
C ILE A 56 5.51 -5.71 -9.10
N CYS A 57 5.91 -6.31 -7.98
CA CYS A 57 6.88 -5.77 -7.06
C CYS A 57 8.11 -6.68 -7.05
N VAL A 58 9.29 -6.15 -7.39
CA VAL A 58 10.51 -6.95 -7.44
C VAL A 58 11.51 -6.51 -6.38
N ARG A 59 12.16 -7.47 -5.72
CA ARG A 59 13.21 -7.15 -4.77
C ARG A 59 14.45 -6.64 -5.51
N GLN A 60 15.28 -5.88 -4.80
CA GLN A 60 16.45 -5.23 -5.39
C GLN A 60 17.43 -6.21 -6.08
N PHE A 61 17.58 -7.44 -5.57
CA PHE A 61 18.42 -8.47 -6.18
C PHE A 61 17.76 -9.17 -7.38
N GLU A 62 16.43 -9.21 -7.44
CA GLU A 62 15.69 -9.78 -8.58
C GLU A 62 15.60 -8.78 -9.74
N LYS A 63 15.84 -7.50 -9.48
CA LYS A 63 15.76 -6.41 -10.45
C LYS A 63 16.62 -6.64 -11.70
N ILE A 64 17.80 -7.27 -11.56
CA ILE A 64 18.73 -7.55 -12.66
C ILE A 64 18.17 -8.64 -13.58
N ALA A 65 17.71 -9.76 -12.99
CA ALA A 65 17.07 -10.82 -13.75
C ALA A 65 15.76 -10.31 -14.38
N PHE A 66 14.99 -9.56 -13.61
CA PHE A 66 13.69 -9.07 -14.02
C PHE A 66 13.77 -8.13 -15.21
N LYS A 67 14.65 -7.12 -15.18
CA LYS A 67 14.84 -6.20 -16.33
C LYS A 67 15.17 -6.92 -17.63
N THR A 68 15.88 -8.04 -17.55
CA THR A 68 16.22 -8.86 -18.72
C THR A 68 15.03 -9.71 -19.17
N LEU A 69 14.20 -10.20 -18.24
CA LEU A 69 13.05 -11.07 -18.50
C LEU A 69 11.80 -10.31 -18.98
N VAL A 70 11.55 -9.09 -18.52
CA VAL A 70 10.47 -8.22 -19.04
C VAL A 70 10.88 -7.34 -20.21
N LYS A 71 12.06 -7.58 -20.79
CA LYS A 71 12.43 -7.06 -22.10
C LYS A 71 11.73 -7.87 -23.19
N THR A 72 10.40 -7.90 -23.17
CA THR A 72 9.57 -8.34 -24.29
C THR A 72 9.02 -7.09 -24.99
N PRO A 73 8.89 -7.11 -26.33
CA PRO A 73 8.91 -5.94 -27.21
C PRO A 73 7.78 -4.93 -26.99
#